data_AF-A0A2H4SQE9-F1
#
_entry.id   AF-A0A2H4SQE9-F1
#
_cell.length_a   1.000
_cell.length_b   1.000
_cell.length_c   1.000
_cell.angle_alpha   90.00
_cell.angle_beta   90.00
_cell.angle_gamma   90.00
#
_symmetry.space_group_name_H-M   'P 1'
#
loop_
_entity.id
_entity.type
_entity.pdbx_description
1 polymer ?
#
loop_
_entity_poly.entity_id
_entity_poly.type
_entity_poly.pdbx_seq_one_letter_code
_entity_poly.pdbx_strand_id
1 'polypeptide(L)'
;MPADGDYATPATAGRQRLPRVTIEFCTQCKWLLRAAYYAQELLSTFSTGLGEVALQPSTGGTFVITIHHGEAEAGTGSSGEVMRNVLWDRKVDGGFPETKELKRRVRDVVEPGRDLGHVDRHHGKPAAAAVAGEKEGDDRQEEKTENTGTGKECEDCK
;
A
#
# COMPACT_ATOMS: atom_id res chain seq x y z
N MET A 1 -22.33 -16.07 -29.13
CA MET A 1 -22.53 -15.05 -28.09
C MET A 1 -23.92 -15.25 -27.51
N PRO A 2 -24.08 -15.41 -26.19
CA PRO A 2 -25.26 -14.97 -25.49
C PRO A 2 -25.09 -13.51 -25.03
N ALA A 3 -26.13 -12.71 -25.18
CA ALA A 3 -26.34 -11.49 -24.42
C ALA A 3 -27.27 -11.79 -23.23
N ASP A 4 -27.57 -10.75 -22.44
CA ASP A 4 -28.59 -10.71 -21.38
C ASP A 4 -28.23 -11.41 -20.03
N GLY A 5 -28.58 -10.75 -18.92
CA GLY A 5 -28.64 -11.36 -17.59
C GLY A 5 -27.62 -10.90 -16.54
N ASP A 6 -27.93 -9.80 -15.85
CA ASP A 6 -27.69 -9.60 -14.42
C ASP A 6 -26.31 -9.94 -13.80
N TYR A 7 -25.32 -9.06 -14.00
CA TYR A 7 -24.21 -8.88 -13.05
C TYR A 7 -24.61 -8.03 -11.83
N ALA A 8 -25.84 -8.20 -11.34
CA ALA A 8 -26.26 -7.70 -10.04
C ALA A 8 -25.66 -8.59 -8.94
N THR A 9 -24.35 -8.45 -8.70
CA THR A 9 -23.66 -9.17 -7.62
C THR A 9 -24.40 -8.92 -6.30
N PRO A 10 -24.91 -9.96 -5.60
CA PRO A 10 -25.49 -9.76 -4.29
C PRO A 10 -24.39 -9.29 -3.36
N ALA A 11 -24.49 -8.04 -2.90
CA ALA A 11 -23.63 -7.47 -1.88
C ALA A 11 -23.99 -8.06 -0.50
N THR A 12 -23.84 -9.38 -0.37
CA THR A 12 -23.68 -10.02 0.94
C THR A 12 -22.43 -9.42 1.54
N ALA A 13 -22.61 -8.42 2.40
CA ALA A 13 -21.54 -7.77 3.14
C ALA A 13 -20.96 -8.76 4.16
N GLY A 14 -20.15 -9.70 3.67
CA GLY A 14 -19.30 -10.52 4.52
C GLY A 14 -18.45 -9.63 5.41
N ARG A 15 -18.11 -10.13 6.61
CA ARG A 15 -17.25 -9.43 7.57
C ARG A 15 -15.97 -8.95 6.88
N GLN A 16 -15.89 -7.66 6.61
CA GLN A 16 -14.72 -7.03 5.98
C GLN A 16 -13.52 -7.23 6.90
N ARG A 17 -12.40 -7.70 6.37
CA ARG A 17 -11.18 -7.85 7.19
C ARG A 17 -10.55 -6.47 7.36
N LEU A 18 -10.73 -5.87 8.53
CA LEU A 18 -10.05 -4.65 8.91
C LEU A 18 -8.62 -4.98 9.38
N PRO A 19 -7.62 -4.10 9.14
CA PRO A 19 -7.70 -2.87 8.36
C PRO A 19 -7.84 -3.14 6.85
N ARG A 20 -8.75 -2.42 6.20
CA ARG A 20 -9.11 -2.58 4.79
C ARG A 20 -8.69 -1.35 4.01
N VAL A 21 -7.78 -1.50 3.04
CA VAL A 21 -7.46 -0.42 2.10
C VAL A 21 -8.31 -0.56 0.84
N THR A 22 -8.87 0.53 0.33
CA THR A 22 -9.49 0.56 -0.99
C THR A 22 -8.77 1.55 -1.90
N ILE A 23 -8.60 1.16 -3.17
CA ILE A 23 -8.00 1.98 -4.22
C ILE A 23 -9.06 2.14 -5.31
N GLU A 24 -9.74 3.29 -5.32
CA GLU A 24 -10.67 3.66 -6.38
C GLU A 24 -9.90 4.24 -7.56
N PHE A 25 -10.12 3.71 -8.78
CA PHE A 25 -9.34 4.12 -9.96
C PHE A 25 -10.18 4.25 -11.24
N CYS A 26 -9.89 5.29 -12.02
CA CYS A 26 -10.47 5.50 -13.34
C CYS A 26 -10.05 4.39 -14.32
N THR A 27 -11.02 3.58 -14.74
CA THR A 27 -10.86 2.50 -15.74
C THR A 27 -10.52 3.04 -17.13
N GLN A 28 -11.27 4.05 -17.58
CA GLN A 28 -11.09 4.73 -18.87
C GLN A 28 -9.69 5.36 -19.01
N CYS A 29 -9.09 5.74 -17.90
CA CYS A 29 -7.76 6.35 -17.82
C CYS A 29 -6.61 5.32 -17.85
N LYS A 30 -6.93 4.01 -17.92
CA LYS A 30 -5.97 2.88 -17.90
C LYS A 30 -5.12 2.81 -16.63
N TRP A 31 -5.63 3.26 -15.48
CA TRP A 31 -4.86 3.29 -14.22
C TRP A 31 -4.86 1.99 -13.42
N LEU A 32 -5.51 0.92 -13.92
CA LEU A 32 -5.54 -0.41 -13.29
C LEU A 32 -4.13 -0.90 -12.89
N LEU A 33 -3.15 -0.82 -13.80
CA LEU A 33 -1.78 -1.29 -13.53
C LEU A 33 -1.12 -0.51 -12.39
N ARG A 34 -1.37 0.80 -12.29
CA ARG A 34 -0.86 1.63 -11.19
C ARG A 34 -1.58 1.32 -9.87
N ALA A 35 -2.89 1.10 -9.90
CA ALA A 35 -3.66 0.68 -8.73
C ALA A 35 -3.20 -0.68 -8.20
N ALA A 36 -2.99 -1.66 -9.09
CA ALA A 36 -2.47 -2.99 -8.77
C ALA A 36 -1.04 -2.93 -8.22
N TYR A 37 -0.17 -2.08 -8.77
CA TYR A 37 1.18 -1.85 -8.24
C TYR A 37 1.15 -1.39 -6.77
N TYR A 38 0.35 -0.36 -6.43
CA TYR A 38 0.24 0.06 -5.04
C TYR A 38 -0.36 -1.01 -4.13
N ALA A 39 -1.33 -1.80 -4.61
CA ALA A 39 -1.87 -2.92 -3.82
C ALA A 39 -0.79 -3.98 -3.51
N GLN A 40 0.06 -4.31 -4.48
CA GLN A 40 1.20 -5.22 -4.28
C GLN A 40 2.22 -4.64 -3.29
N GLU A 41 2.57 -3.36 -3.42
CA GLU A 41 3.49 -2.65 -2.51
C GLU A 41 2.99 -2.60 -1.05
N LEU A 42 1.67 -2.46 -0.86
CA LEU A 42 1.06 -2.46 0.47
C LEU A 42 1.02 -3.87 1.06
N LEU A 43 0.54 -4.87 0.30
CA LEU A 43 0.47 -6.25 0.77
C LEU A 43 1.87 -6.84 1.05
N SER A 44 2.89 -6.50 0.28
CA SER A 44 4.26 -6.95 0.53
C SER A 44 4.91 -6.30 1.75
N THR A 45 4.51 -5.07 2.11
CA THR A 45 5.07 -4.33 3.25
C THR A 45 4.39 -4.69 4.56
N PHE A 46 3.05 -4.72 4.55
CA PHE A 46 2.26 -4.91 5.76
C PHE A 46 1.87 -6.37 6.01
N SER A 47 1.81 -7.20 4.96
CA SER A 47 1.45 -8.63 5.04
C SER A 47 0.16 -8.82 5.87
N THR A 48 0.23 -9.57 6.96
CA THR A 48 -0.89 -9.83 7.89
C THR A 48 -1.40 -8.61 8.67
N GLY A 49 -0.68 -7.48 8.65
CA GLY A 49 -1.15 -6.22 9.24
C GLY A 49 -2.27 -5.53 8.46
N LEU A 50 -2.54 -5.94 7.22
CA LEU A 50 -3.72 -5.55 6.46
C LEU A 50 -4.66 -6.75 6.29
N GLY A 51 -5.95 -6.52 6.50
CA GLY A 51 -6.97 -7.56 6.32
C GLY A 51 -7.30 -7.80 4.84
N GLU A 52 -7.40 -6.74 4.04
CA GLU A 52 -7.54 -6.82 2.58
C GLU A 52 -7.13 -5.50 1.88
N VAL A 53 -6.79 -5.58 0.58
CA VAL A 53 -6.69 -4.42 -0.31
C VAL A 53 -7.65 -4.61 -1.49
N ALA A 54 -8.64 -3.73 -1.62
CA ALA A 54 -9.68 -3.80 -2.64
C ALA A 54 -9.42 -2.79 -3.78
N LEU A 55 -9.35 -3.28 -5.02
CA LEU A 55 -9.31 -2.44 -6.22
C LEU A 55 -10.74 -2.14 -6.67
N GLN A 56 -11.11 -0.86 -6.72
CA GLN A 56 -12.48 -0.40 -7.02
C GLN A 56 -12.52 0.33 -8.38
N PRO A 57 -13.09 -0.30 -9.43
CA PRO A 57 -13.26 0.33 -10.73
C PRO A 57 -14.18 1.56 -10.66
N SER A 58 -13.74 2.68 -11.23
CA SER A 58 -14.48 3.94 -11.29
C SER A 58 -14.26 4.68 -12.63
N THR A 59 -14.81 5.88 -12.77
CA THR A 59 -14.72 6.75 -13.96
C THR A 59 -14.30 8.17 -13.56
N GLY A 60 -14.42 9.16 -14.46
CA GLY A 60 -14.29 10.58 -14.09
C GLY A 60 -12.89 11.05 -13.65
N GLY A 61 -11.82 10.31 -13.98
CA GLY A 61 -10.45 10.66 -13.61
C GLY A 61 -10.16 10.55 -12.11
N THR A 62 -10.96 9.76 -11.38
CA THR A 62 -10.78 9.46 -9.95
C THR A 62 -9.56 8.56 -9.71
N PHE A 63 -8.76 8.91 -8.71
CA PHE A 63 -7.75 8.02 -8.12
C PHE A 63 -7.64 8.36 -6.63
N VAL A 64 -8.29 7.55 -5.79
CA VAL A 64 -8.44 7.81 -4.36
C VAL A 64 -8.08 6.56 -3.59
N ILE A 65 -7.25 6.70 -2.56
CA ILE A 65 -6.88 5.62 -1.64
C ILE A 65 -7.51 5.93 -0.29
N THR A 66 -8.34 5.01 0.20
CA THR A 66 -8.99 5.08 1.51
C THR A 66 -8.50 3.92 2.37
N ILE A 67 -8.39 4.11 3.69
CA ILE A 67 -8.33 3.02 4.66
C ILE A 67 -9.54 3.04 5.58
N HIS A 68 -10.11 1.87 5.80
CA HIS A 68 -11.12 1.58 6.81
C HIS A 68 -10.45 0.78 7.94
N HIS A 69 -10.59 1.26 9.17
CA HIS A 69 -9.95 0.68 10.35
C HIS A 69 -10.83 0.88 11.58
N GLY A 70 -10.51 0.22 12.69
CA GLY A 70 -11.36 0.14 13.88
C GLY A 70 -11.75 -1.30 14.21
N GLU A 71 -12.47 -1.47 15.32
CA GLU A 71 -12.79 -2.78 15.88
C GLU A 71 -14.10 -3.31 15.29
N ALA A 72 -14.00 -4.26 14.37
CA ALA A 72 -15.15 -5.09 13.98
C ALA A 72 -15.24 -6.30 14.93
N GLU A 73 -15.85 -6.13 16.12
CA GLU A 73 -15.94 -7.20 17.11
C GLU A 73 -16.55 -8.48 16.54
N ALA A 74 -15.78 -9.56 16.59
CA ALA A 74 -16.05 -10.77 15.84
C ALA A 74 -17.00 -11.77 16.54
N GLY A 75 -18.01 -11.32 17.30
CA GLY A 75 -18.99 -12.25 17.91
C GLY A 75 -19.95 -11.66 18.94
N THR A 76 -19.65 -10.49 19.48
CA THR A 76 -20.48 -9.72 20.39
C THR A 76 -21.30 -8.69 19.63
N GLY A 77 -22.54 -8.43 20.04
CA GLY A 77 -23.46 -7.49 19.38
C GLY A 77 -23.10 -6.00 19.52
N SER A 78 -21.84 -5.68 19.78
CA SER A 78 -21.33 -4.31 19.84
C SER A 78 -21.06 -3.83 18.42
N SER A 79 -21.72 -2.75 18.02
CA SER A 79 -21.43 -2.05 16.77
C SER A 79 -20.16 -1.22 16.92
N GLY A 80 -19.00 -1.88 16.90
CA GLY A 80 -17.70 -1.20 16.94
C GLY A 80 -17.54 -0.24 15.76
N GLU A 81 -16.95 0.93 16.02
CA GLU A 81 -16.91 2.03 15.06
C GLU A 81 -15.83 1.79 13.99
N VAL A 82 -16.25 1.70 12.73
CA VAL A 82 -15.34 1.62 11.58
C VAL A 82 -15.03 3.03 11.08
N MET A 83 -13.87 3.54 11.46
CA MET A 83 -13.34 4.81 10.98
C MET A 83 -12.90 4.70 9.51
N ARG A 84 -13.09 5.79 8.75
CA ARG A 84 -12.69 5.91 7.34
C ARG A 84 -11.75 7.10 7.17
N ASN A 85 -10.49 6.82 6.84
CA ASN A 85 -9.49 7.85 6.55
C ASN A 85 -9.13 7.84 5.06
N VAL A 86 -9.13 9.00 4.41
CA VAL A 86 -8.58 9.14 3.04
C VAL A 86 -7.07 9.29 3.17
N LEU A 87 -6.32 8.39 2.54
CA LEU A 87 -4.86 8.39 2.53
C LEU A 87 -4.29 9.19 1.37
N TRP A 88 -5.00 9.25 0.24
CA TRP A 88 -4.61 10.05 -0.93
C TRP A 88 -5.82 10.33 -1.81
N ASP A 89 -5.96 11.56 -2.32
CA ASP A 89 -6.84 11.89 -3.45
C ASP A 89 -6.03 12.65 -4.51
N ARG A 90 -5.96 12.10 -5.73
CA ARG A 90 -5.31 12.71 -6.89
C ARG A 90 -5.73 14.16 -7.16
N LYS A 91 -6.97 14.54 -6.84
CA LYS A 91 -7.49 15.91 -7.02
C LYS A 91 -7.03 16.87 -5.94
N VAL A 92 -6.71 16.37 -4.73
CA VAL A 92 -6.35 17.18 -3.56
C VAL A 92 -4.84 17.18 -3.34
N ASP A 93 -4.21 16.00 -3.25
CA ASP A 93 -2.77 15.82 -3.06
C ASP A 93 -1.95 16.07 -4.34
N GLY A 94 -2.61 16.11 -5.51
CA GLY A 94 -1.97 16.42 -6.80
C GLY A 94 -1.23 15.23 -7.42
N GLY A 95 -1.95 14.46 -8.25
CA GLY A 95 -1.34 13.36 -9.02
C GLY A 95 -1.36 12.02 -8.28
N PHE A 96 -0.25 11.29 -8.30
CA PHE A 96 -0.15 9.94 -7.73
C PHE A 96 0.83 9.91 -6.56
N PRO A 97 0.58 9.11 -5.51
CA PRO A 97 1.45 9.07 -4.34
C PRO A 97 2.81 8.45 -4.69
N GLU A 98 3.88 8.93 -4.07
CA GLU A 98 5.13 8.16 -4.06
C GLU A 98 4.95 6.93 -3.15
N THR A 99 5.53 5.79 -3.55
CA THR A 99 5.38 4.52 -2.82
C THR A 99 5.78 4.60 -1.34
N LYS A 100 6.81 5.41 -1.01
CA LYS A 100 7.23 5.61 0.39
C LYS A 100 6.21 6.42 1.19
N GLU A 101 5.63 7.45 0.58
CA GLU A 101 4.61 8.29 1.22
C GLU A 101 3.33 7.51 1.50
N LEU A 102 2.88 6.69 0.55
CA LEU A 102 1.72 5.84 0.76
C LEU A 102 1.93 4.84 1.90
N LYS A 103 3.12 4.22 1.98
CA LYS A 103 3.47 3.30 3.06
C LYS A 103 3.49 4.00 4.43
N ARG A 104 4.05 5.21 4.54
CA ARG A 104 4.00 6.00 5.78
C ARG A 104 2.57 6.29 6.22
N ARG A 105 1.74 6.87 5.33
CA ARG A 105 0.33 7.19 5.64
C ARG A 105 -0.49 5.96 6.05
N VAL A 106 -0.20 4.77 5.51
CA VAL A 106 -0.81 3.51 5.98
C VAL A 106 -0.29 3.12 7.37
N ARG A 107 1.03 3.17 7.60
CA ARG A 107 1.64 2.84 8.90
C ARG A 107 1.15 3.75 10.02
N ASP A 108 1.04 5.05 9.77
CA ASP A 108 0.54 6.04 10.73
C ASP A 108 -0.90 5.75 11.21
N VAL A 109 -1.71 5.05 10.40
CA VAL A 109 -3.08 4.64 10.75
C VAL A 109 -3.15 3.22 11.33
N VAL A 110 -2.36 2.28 10.81
CA VAL A 110 -2.46 0.84 11.15
C VAL A 110 -1.57 0.43 12.32
N GLU A 111 -0.31 0.89 12.31
CA GLU A 111 0.74 0.51 13.26
C GLU A 111 1.66 1.71 13.51
N PRO A 112 1.19 2.79 14.19
CA PRO A 112 1.93 4.05 14.27
C PRO A 112 3.34 3.92 14.87
N GLY A 113 3.56 2.92 15.73
CA GLY A 113 4.85 2.58 16.35
C GLY A 113 5.78 1.66 15.55
N ARG A 114 5.41 1.21 14.34
CA ARG A 114 6.24 0.31 13.52
C ARG A 114 7.22 1.08 12.64
N ASP A 115 8.52 0.86 12.85
CA ASP A 115 9.58 1.40 11.99
C ASP A 115 9.57 0.71 10.62
N LEU A 116 9.47 1.50 9.54
CA LEU A 116 9.60 1.04 8.14
C LEU A 116 11.02 1.22 7.58
N GLY A 117 11.99 1.60 8.42
CA GLY A 117 13.41 1.70 8.12
C GLY A 117 13.71 2.74 7.03
N HIS A 118 14.09 2.27 5.84
CA HIS A 118 14.44 3.14 4.70
C HIS A 118 13.29 4.04 4.20
N VAL A 119 12.04 3.71 4.57
CA VAL A 119 10.86 4.54 4.27
C VAL A 119 10.75 5.74 5.22
N ASP A 120 11.21 5.62 6.46
CA ASP A 120 11.10 6.66 7.50
C ASP A 120 12.36 7.55 7.62
N ARG A 121 13.55 7.01 7.30
CA ARG A 121 14.86 7.73 7.42
C ARG A 121 14.97 9.06 6.66
N HIS A 122 14.07 9.37 5.71
CA HIS A 122 14.11 10.59 4.91
C HIS A 122 13.15 11.72 5.35
N HIS A 123 12.37 11.53 6.41
CA HIS A 123 11.47 12.57 6.95
C HIS A 123 11.96 13.22 8.24
N GLY A 124 13.18 12.90 8.68
CA GLY A 124 13.91 13.69 9.66
C GLY A 124 14.26 15.07 9.09
N LYS A 125 13.66 16.12 9.64
CA LYS A 125 14.01 17.54 9.39
C LYS A 125 15.54 17.73 9.49
N PRO A 126 16.20 18.47 8.56
CA PRO A 126 17.64 18.67 8.62
C PRO A 126 18.01 19.53 9.84
N ALA A 127 18.74 18.95 10.78
CA ALA A 127 19.31 19.64 11.94
C ALA A 127 20.85 19.70 11.79
N ALA A 128 21.32 20.87 11.37
CA ALA A 128 22.65 21.46 11.54
C ALA A 128 23.88 20.54 11.83
N ALA A 129 24.70 20.38 10.78
CA ALA A 129 26.15 20.63 10.71
C ALA A 129 27.12 20.22 11.85
N ALA A 130 28.08 19.35 11.47
CA ALA A 130 29.52 19.29 11.84
C ALA A 130 29.89 19.14 13.34
N VAL A 131 31.01 18.53 13.77
CA VAL A 131 32.42 18.45 13.29
C VAL A 131 33.01 17.14 13.86
N ALA A 132 33.95 16.39 13.25
CA ALA A 132 34.48 16.22 11.88
C ALA A 132 35.40 14.96 11.89
N GLY A 133 35.92 14.51 10.75
CA GLY A 133 36.87 13.37 10.72
C GLY A 133 37.14 12.77 9.34
N GLU A 134 38.00 13.41 8.55
CA GLU A 134 38.55 12.82 7.31
C GLU A 134 39.47 11.62 7.57
N LYS A 135 39.42 10.62 6.68
CA LYS A 135 40.62 10.16 5.98
C LYS A 135 40.30 9.38 4.68
N GLU A 136 41.33 9.26 3.87
CA GLU A 136 41.35 9.18 2.41
C GLU A 136 41.88 7.81 1.88
N GLY A 137 41.57 7.49 0.62
CA GLY A 137 42.10 6.32 -0.13
C GLY A 137 41.18 5.07 -0.13
N ASP A 138 41.20 4.20 -1.13
CA ASP A 138 41.91 4.19 -2.43
C ASP A 138 41.27 3.16 -3.40
N ASP A 139 41.52 3.35 -4.69
CA ASP A 139 41.37 2.45 -5.87
C ASP A 139 40.05 1.69 -6.22
N ARG A 140 40.02 1.34 -7.52
CA ARG A 140 39.18 0.43 -8.34
C ARG A 140 38.30 -0.62 -7.63
N GLN A 141 37.21 -1.13 -8.24
CA GLN A 141 37.08 -1.51 -9.65
C GLN A 141 35.61 -1.70 -10.10
N GLU A 142 35.33 -1.57 -11.40
CA GLU A 142 34.11 -2.15 -12.00
C GLU A 142 34.23 -3.68 -12.01
N GLU A 143 33.20 -4.41 -11.58
CA GLU A 143 33.02 -5.80 -12.05
C GLU A 143 31.54 -6.16 -12.25
N LYS A 144 31.25 -6.68 -13.44
CA LYS A 144 30.01 -7.38 -13.78
C LYS A 144 30.06 -8.80 -13.21
N THR A 145 29.00 -9.22 -12.53
CA THR A 145 28.57 -10.64 -12.49
C THR A 145 27.04 -10.63 -12.54
N GLU A 146 26.44 -10.87 -13.70
CA GLU A 146 26.03 -12.20 -14.18
C GLU A 146 25.09 -12.97 -13.26
N ASN A 147 23.81 -12.81 -13.59
CA ASN A 147 22.70 -13.73 -13.39
C ASN A 147 23.09 -15.23 -13.33
N THR A 148 22.99 -15.83 -12.14
CA THR A 148 22.52 -17.23 -11.96
C THR A 148 21.84 -17.39 -10.60
N GLY A 149 20.64 -16.82 -10.47
CA GLY A 149 19.76 -17.01 -9.30
C GLY A 149 18.79 -18.17 -9.52
N THR A 150 19.21 -19.40 -9.25
CA THR A 150 18.38 -20.62 -9.40
C THR A 150 17.02 -20.45 -8.76
N GLY A 151 15.94 -20.64 -9.53
CA GLY A 151 14.58 -20.62 -9.04
C GLY A 151 14.38 -21.70 -7.99
N LYS A 152 14.31 -21.31 -6.72
CA LYS A 152 13.99 -22.22 -5.62
C LYS A 152 12.47 -22.24 -5.45
N GLU A 153 11.88 -23.41 -5.61
CA GLU A 153 10.44 -23.61 -5.56
C GLU A 153 9.85 -23.13 -4.22
N CYS A 154 8.68 -22.48 -4.31
CA CYS A 154 7.93 -22.00 -3.16
C CYS A 154 7.10 -23.16 -2.57
N GLU A 155 7.72 -23.99 -1.73
CA GLU A 155 7.11 -25.19 -1.13
C GLU A 155 6.71 -25.01 0.35
N ASP A 156 6.28 -23.82 0.76
CA ASP A 156 5.74 -23.59 2.11
C ASP A 156 4.64 -22.52 2.12
N CYS A 157 3.43 -22.93 1.73
CA CYS A 157 2.20 -22.19 2.02
C CYS A 157 1.19 -23.16 2.66
N LYS A 158 1.17 -23.17 4.00
CA LYS A 158 0.39 -24.08 4.87
C LYS A 158 -0.49 -23.27 5.82
#